data_AF-D8MJ77-F1
#
_entry.id   AF-D8MJ77-F1
#
_cell.length_a   1.000
_cell.length_b   1.000
_cell.length_c   1.000
_cell.angle_alpha   90.00
_cell.angle_beta   90.00
_cell.angle_gamma   90.00
#
_symmetry.space_group_name_H-M   'P 1'
#
loop_
_entity.id
_entity.type
_entity.pdbx_description
1 polymer ?
#
loop_
_entity_poly.entity_id
_entity_poly.type
_entity_poly.pdbx_seq_one_letter_code
_entity_poly.pdbx_strand_id
1 'polypeptide(L)'
;TWLRSLMGVHADFWHVTRDALDYCLKSLAINETGLADELMTLYLKLDAYPDVLDAVTALKKKGKRTAILSNGSPSMLDSTVRHAGLDKVIDHVLSVEEVGIYKPSRRVYRLAMQKLVIHDTPSIC
;
A
#
# COMPACT_ATOMS: atom_id res chain seq x y z
N THR A 1 6.99 6.11 7.76
CA THR A 1 7.67 5.23 6.77
C THR A 1 9.12 5.63 6.51
N TRP A 2 9.40 6.85 6.04
CA TRP A 2 10.75 7.27 5.63
C TRP A 2 11.77 7.27 6.76
N LEU A 3 11.44 7.87 7.92
CA LEU A 3 12.33 7.87 9.09
C LEU A 3 12.70 6.45 9.51
N ARG A 4 11.71 5.56 9.66
CA ARG A 4 11.94 4.13 9.98
C ARG A 4 12.84 3.43 8.97
N SER A 5 12.67 3.72 7.68
CA SER A 5 13.51 3.15 6.61
C SER A 5 14.95 3.65 6.69
N LEU A 6 15.14 4.96 6.88
CA LEU A 6 16.47 5.58 6.99
C LEU A 6 17.21 5.19 8.26
N MET A 7 16.48 4.94 9.34
CA MET A 7 17.02 4.49 10.63
C MET A 7 17.22 2.97 10.71
N GLY A 8 16.77 2.20 9.70
CA GLY A 8 16.89 0.73 9.73
C GLY A 8 15.98 0.04 10.76
N VAL A 9 14.91 0.69 11.21
CA VAL A 9 13.97 0.17 12.22
C VAL A 9 12.59 -0.05 11.62
N HIS A 10 12.54 -0.98 10.66
CA HIS A 10 11.30 -1.33 9.96
C HIS A 10 10.22 -1.81 10.93
N ALA A 11 8.99 -1.39 10.67
CA ALA A 11 7.76 -1.91 11.24
C ALA A 11 6.74 -1.91 10.09
N ASP A 12 5.75 -2.80 10.13
CA ASP A 12 4.77 -2.85 9.03
C ASP A 12 3.91 -1.57 8.95
N PHE A 13 3.22 -1.40 7.82
CA PHE A 13 2.44 -0.17 7.59
C PHE A 13 1.21 -0.03 8.49
N TRP A 14 0.74 -1.12 9.10
CA TRP A 14 -0.33 -1.05 10.09
C TRP A 14 0.17 -0.36 11.35
N HIS A 15 1.33 -0.77 11.86
CA HIS A 15 1.99 -0.11 12.99
C HIS A 15 2.36 1.34 12.66
N VAL A 16 2.89 1.61 11.46
CA VAL A 16 3.22 2.98 11.08
C VAL A 16 2.00 3.89 11.02
N THR A 17 0.87 3.38 10.53
CA THR A 17 -0.40 4.12 10.52
C THR A 17 -0.88 4.39 11.94
N ARG A 18 -0.78 3.40 12.84
CA ARG A 18 -1.15 3.55 14.25
C ARG A 18 -0.29 4.60 14.96
N ASP A 19 1.03 4.52 14.84
CA ASP A 19 1.94 5.48 15.44
C ASP A 19 1.66 6.92 14.97
N ALA A 20 1.40 7.09 13.67
CA ALA A 20 1.07 8.38 13.10
C ALA A 20 -0.27 8.92 13.63
N LEU A 21 -1.28 8.04 13.74
CA LEU A 21 -2.58 8.40 14.30
C LEU A 21 -2.48 8.79 15.78
N ASP A 22 -1.79 7.98 16.59
CA ASP A 22 -1.58 8.25 18.02
C ASP A 22 -0.84 9.57 18.23
N TYR A 23 0.16 9.87 17.38
CA TYR A 23 0.84 11.17 17.39
C TYR A 23 -0.12 12.32 17.08
N CYS A 24 -0.94 12.20 16.03
CA CYS A 24 -1.93 13.21 15.66
C CYS A 24 -2.94 13.47 16.78
N LEU A 25 -3.55 12.41 17.33
CA LEU A 25 -4.53 12.52 18.43
C LEU A 25 -3.90 13.20 19.65
N LYS A 26 -2.70 12.80 20.04
CA LYS A 26 -1.95 13.44 21.13
C LYS A 26 -1.65 14.91 20.87
N SER A 27 -1.22 15.25 19.65
CA SER A 27 -0.89 16.64 19.28
C SER A 27 -2.10 17.59 19.31
N LEU A 28 -3.31 17.02 19.11
CA LEU A 28 -4.58 17.74 19.15
C LEU A 28 -5.28 17.62 20.51
N ALA A 29 -4.65 16.98 21.50
CA ALA A 29 -5.23 16.69 22.82
C ALA A 29 -6.58 15.93 22.77
N ILE A 30 -6.76 15.07 21.76
CA ILE A 30 -7.95 14.22 21.61
C ILE A 30 -7.70 12.92 22.38
N ASN A 31 -8.53 12.64 23.38
CA ASN A 31 -8.38 11.48 24.27
C ASN A 31 -9.65 10.60 24.32
N GLU A 32 -10.33 10.45 23.19
CA GLU A 32 -11.54 9.64 23.09
C GLU A 32 -11.20 8.15 23.04
N THR A 33 -11.69 7.40 24.02
CA THR A 33 -11.49 5.94 24.11
C THR A 33 -12.13 5.24 22.92
N GLY A 34 -11.37 4.41 22.22
CA GLY A 34 -11.84 3.60 21.09
C GLY A 34 -11.78 4.31 19.73
N LEU A 35 -11.69 5.65 19.69
CA LEU A 35 -11.61 6.42 18.44
C LEU A 35 -10.44 5.98 17.55
N ALA A 36 -9.26 5.76 18.16
CA ALA A 36 -8.09 5.31 17.41
C ALA A 36 -8.33 3.96 16.71
N ASP A 37 -8.99 3.02 17.38
CA ASP A 37 -9.28 1.69 16.84
C ASP A 37 -10.35 1.75 15.73
N GLU A 38 -11.35 2.62 15.90
CA GLU A 38 -12.35 2.89 14.88
C GLU A 38 -11.72 3.47 13.61
N LEU A 39 -10.89 4.51 13.75
CA LEU A 39 -10.20 5.14 12.63
C LEU A 39 -9.23 4.18 11.92
N MET A 40 -8.51 3.35 12.67
CA MET A 40 -7.66 2.30 12.10
C MET A 40 -8.50 1.28 11.31
N THR A 41 -9.69 0.92 11.81
CA THR A 41 -10.60 0.00 11.11
C THR A 41 -11.13 0.62 9.81
N LEU A 42 -11.43 1.93 9.78
CA LEU A 42 -11.85 2.62 8.57
C LEU A 42 -10.76 2.61 7.49
N TYR A 43 -9.49 2.64 7.88
CA TYR A 43 -8.37 2.55 6.95
C TYR A 43 -8.33 1.24 6.15
N LEU A 44 -8.97 0.18 6.64
CA LEU A 44 -9.09 -1.11 5.94
C LEU A 44 -10.21 -1.14 4.87
N LYS A 45 -11.08 -0.12 4.87
CA LYS A 45 -12.31 -0.02 4.06
C LYS A 45 -12.33 1.23 3.20
N LEU A 46 -11.16 1.66 2.72
CA LEU A 46 -11.08 2.80 1.81
C LEU A 46 -11.73 2.44 0.47
N ASP A 47 -12.64 3.29 0.02
CA ASP A 47 -13.24 3.17 -1.30
C ASP A 47 -12.21 3.51 -2.39
N ALA A 48 -12.29 2.80 -3.53
CA ALA A 48 -11.58 3.24 -4.72
C ALA A 48 -12.25 4.50 -5.29
N TYR A 49 -11.47 5.31 -6.01
CA TYR A 49 -12.05 6.38 -6.81
C TYR A 49 -13.05 5.82 -7.84
N PRO A 50 -14.16 6.53 -8.14
CA PRO A 50 -15.26 5.99 -8.93
C PRO A 50 -14.86 5.47 -10.33
N ASP A 51 -13.80 6.01 -10.92
CA ASP A 51 -13.30 5.70 -12.25
C ASP A 51 -12.29 4.55 -12.29
N VAL A 52 -11.79 4.07 -11.14
CA VAL A 52 -10.70 3.09 -11.07
C VAL A 52 -11.11 1.75 -11.66
N LEU A 53 -12.30 1.26 -11.34
CA LEU A 53 -12.76 -0.04 -11.83
C LEU A 53 -12.85 -0.06 -13.36
N ASP A 54 -13.41 1.00 -13.95
CA ASP A 54 -13.54 1.14 -15.40
C ASP A 54 -12.18 1.28 -16.06
N ALA A 55 -11.28 2.10 -15.51
CA ALA A 55 -9.94 2.31 -16.03
C ALA A 55 -9.11 1.01 -16.03
N VAL A 56 -9.09 0.29 -14.90
CA VAL A 56 -8.34 -0.97 -14.76
C VAL A 56 -8.94 -2.06 -15.66
N THR A 57 -10.27 -2.14 -15.76
CA THR A 57 -10.95 -3.07 -16.66
C THR A 57 -10.61 -2.79 -18.13
N ALA A 58 -10.57 -1.52 -18.53
CA ALA A 58 -10.18 -1.12 -19.88
C ALA A 58 -8.72 -1.51 -20.19
N LEU A 59 -7.81 -1.39 -19.22
CA LEU A 59 -6.43 -1.85 -19.37
C LEU A 59 -6.35 -3.38 -19.57
N LYS A 60 -7.11 -4.16 -18.79
CA LYS A 60 -7.18 -5.62 -18.97
C LYS A 60 -7.73 -6.02 -20.34
N LYS A 61 -8.80 -5.35 -20.80
CA LYS A 61 -9.38 -5.60 -22.14
C LYS A 61 -8.37 -5.35 -23.27
N LYS A 62 -7.37 -4.48 -23.03
CA LYS A 62 -6.24 -4.23 -23.94
C LYS A 62 -5.06 -5.20 -23.74
N GLY A 63 -5.24 -6.28 -22.99
CA GLY A 63 -4.21 -7.30 -22.73
C GLY A 63 -3.06 -6.81 -21.84
N LYS A 64 -3.26 -5.75 -21.04
CA LYS A 64 -2.24 -5.26 -20.10
C LYS A 64 -2.37 -5.98 -18.76
N ARG A 65 -1.23 -6.38 -18.19
CA ARG A 65 -1.13 -6.86 -16.80
C ARG A 65 -1.28 -5.70 -15.84
N THR A 66 -2.01 -5.90 -14.75
CA THR A 66 -2.30 -4.88 -13.75
C THR A 66 -1.71 -5.28 -12.39
N ALA A 67 -1.09 -4.33 -11.70
CA ALA A 67 -0.51 -4.58 -10.40
C ALA A 67 -0.61 -3.38 -9.48
N ILE A 68 -0.80 -3.64 -8.19
CA ILE A 68 -0.61 -2.67 -7.12
C ILE A 68 0.76 -2.94 -6.51
N LEU A 69 1.59 -1.90 -6.38
CA LEU A 69 2.78 -1.91 -5.54
C LEU A 69 2.53 -0.88 -4.44
N SER A 70 2.47 -1.28 -3.17
CA SER A 70 2.04 -0.39 -2.09
C SER A 70 2.85 -0.59 -0.81
N ASN A 71 2.94 0.48 -0.01
CA ASN A 71 3.52 0.43 1.33
C ASN A 71 2.65 -0.39 2.29
N GLY A 72 1.35 -0.52 2.04
CA GLY A 72 0.42 -1.25 2.92
C GLY A 72 0.90 -2.67 3.23
N SER A 73 0.63 -3.14 4.45
CA SER A 73 0.92 -4.53 4.81
C SER A 73 0.05 -5.50 3.99
N PRO A 74 0.43 -6.77 3.84
CA PRO A 74 -0.34 -7.74 3.06
C PRO A 74 -1.82 -7.82 3.44
N SER A 75 -2.13 -7.82 4.74
CA SER A 75 -3.52 -7.86 5.25
C SER A 75 -4.29 -6.58 4.94
N MET A 76 -3.66 -5.41 5.07
CA MET A 76 -4.29 -4.14 4.69
C MET A 76 -4.64 -4.13 3.20
N LEU A 77 -3.71 -4.52 2.34
CA LEU A 77 -3.92 -4.50 0.90
C LEU A 77 -4.99 -5.49 0.46
N ASP A 78 -5.01 -6.71 1.03
CA ASP A 78 -6.07 -7.70 0.76
C ASP A 78 -7.45 -7.16 1.13
N SER A 79 -7.58 -6.54 2.31
CA SER A 79 -8.83 -5.93 2.77
C SER A 79 -9.28 -4.81 1.84
N THR A 80 -8.41 -3.84 1.55
CA THR A 80 -8.76 -2.67 0.73
C THR A 80 -9.11 -3.06 -0.71
N VAL A 81 -8.37 -4.00 -1.31
CA VAL A 81 -8.62 -4.45 -2.70
C VAL A 81 -9.95 -5.19 -2.82
N ARG A 82 -10.28 -6.04 -1.84
CA ARG A 82 -11.58 -6.74 -1.81
C ARG A 82 -12.74 -5.79 -1.53
N HIS A 83 -12.59 -4.90 -0.56
CA HIS A 83 -13.60 -3.89 -0.23
C HIS A 83 -13.92 -3.01 -1.45
N ALA A 84 -12.88 -2.60 -2.19
CA ALA A 84 -13.03 -1.81 -3.40
C ALA A 84 -13.50 -2.60 -4.65
N GLY A 85 -13.70 -3.93 -4.55
CA GLY A 85 -14.12 -4.77 -5.68
C GLY A 85 -13.07 -4.89 -6.80
N LEU A 86 -11.79 -4.68 -6.49
CA LEU A 86 -10.69 -4.68 -7.46
C LEU A 86 -9.95 -6.02 -7.54
N ASP A 87 -10.26 -6.96 -6.65
CA ASP A 87 -9.65 -8.29 -6.54
C ASP A 87 -9.71 -9.12 -7.83
N LYS A 88 -10.77 -8.93 -8.63
CA LYS A 88 -10.95 -9.63 -9.91
C LYS A 88 -10.19 -8.97 -11.07
N VAL A 89 -9.84 -7.69 -10.94
CA VAL A 89 -9.26 -6.90 -12.04
C VAL A 89 -7.78 -6.57 -11.85
N ILE A 90 -7.24 -6.74 -10.65
CA ILE A 90 -5.81 -6.60 -10.35
C ILE A 90 -5.14 -7.98 -10.37
N ASP A 91 -4.12 -8.18 -11.22
CA ASP A 91 -3.43 -9.47 -11.33
C ASP A 91 -2.45 -9.71 -10.16
N HIS A 92 -1.84 -8.65 -9.65
CA HIS A 92 -0.84 -8.73 -8.58
C HIS A 92 -1.02 -7.62 -7.55
N VAL A 93 -0.97 -7.99 -6.26
CA VAL A 93 -0.95 -7.06 -5.14
C VAL A 93 0.36 -7.26 -4.38
N LEU A 94 1.27 -6.29 -4.49
CA LEU A 94 2.64 -6.37 -3.99
C LEU A 94 2.83 -5.40 -2.83
N SER A 95 3.23 -5.95 -1.69
CA SER A 95 3.54 -5.18 -0.49
C SER A 95 5.05 -4.96 -0.37
N VAL A 96 5.44 -3.78 0.12
CA VAL A 96 6.85 -3.52 0.48
C VAL A 96 7.36 -4.41 1.61
N GLU A 97 6.47 -5.07 2.37
CA GLU A 97 6.87 -5.98 3.45
C GLU A 97 7.79 -7.11 2.96
N GLU A 98 7.66 -7.52 1.69
CA GLU A 98 8.56 -8.52 1.09
C GLU A 98 10.03 -8.07 1.04
N VAL A 99 10.29 -6.76 1.09
CA VAL A 99 11.65 -6.19 1.06
C VAL A 99 12.01 -5.43 2.34
N GLY A 100 11.10 -5.34 3.31
CA GLY A 100 11.34 -4.73 4.62
C GLY A 100 11.82 -3.28 4.55
N ILE A 101 11.40 -2.53 3.53
CA ILE A 101 11.77 -1.12 3.34
C ILE A 101 10.71 -0.37 2.55
N TYR A 102 10.38 0.85 2.95
CA TYR A 102 9.35 1.63 2.27
C TYR A 102 9.83 2.29 0.97
N LYS A 103 8.86 2.69 0.14
CA LYS A 103 9.10 3.67 -0.93
C LYS A 103 9.70 4.96 -0.36
N PRO A 104 10.60 5.66 -1.08
CA PRO A 104 10.97 5.46 -2.48
C PRO A 104 12.22 4.58 -2.71
N SER A 105 12.54 3.64 -1.80
CA SER A 105 13.70 2.76 -2.01
C SER A 105 13.65 2.00 -3.34
N ARG A 106 14.76 2.00 -4.11
CA ARG A 106 14.90 1.25 -5.38
C ARG A 106 14.56 -0.25 -5.20
N ARG A 107 14.77 -0.81 -4.01
CA ARG A 107 14.46 -2.21 -3.68
C ARG A 107 12.97 -2.54 -3.86
N VAL A 108 12.07 -1.60 -3.53
CA VAL A 108 10.62 -1.75 -3.68
C VAL A 108 10.23 -1.86 -5.15
N TYR A 109 10.80 -1.03 -6.01
CA TYR A 109 10.48 -1.05 -7.44
C TYR A 109 11.10 -2.27 -8.14
N ARG A 110 12.28 -2.71 -7.70
CA ARG A 110 12.89 -3.96 -8.16
C ARG A 110 12.03 -5.19 -7.85
N LEU A 111 11.36 -5.22 -6.68
CA LEU A 111 10.38 -6.26 -6.36
C LEU A 111 9.29 -6.35 -7.44
N ALA A 112 8.70 -5.22 -7.83
CA ALA A 112 7.68 -5.20 -8.87
C ALA A 112 8.21 -5.71 -10.22
N MET A 113 9.40 -5.26 -10.63
CA MET A 113 10.02 -5.77 -11.86
C MET A 113 10.24 -7.29 -11.83
N GLN A 114 10.72 -7.82 -10.71
CA GLN A 114 10.94 -9.27 -10.55
C GLN A 114 9.64 -10.05 -10.58
N LYS A 115 8.62 -9.63 -9.82
CA LYS A 115 7.31 -10.31 -9.75
C LYS A 115 6.57 -10.26 -11.09
N LEU A 116 6.75 -9.17 -11.84
CA LEU A 116 6.13 -8.99 -13.15
C LEU A 116 7.03 -9.46 -14.31
N VAL A 117 8.22 -10.00 -14.04
CA VAL A 117 9.15 -10.48 -15.07
C VAL A 117 9.41 -9.39 -16.13
N ILE A 118 9.69 -8.18 -15.65
CA ILE A 118 10.05 -7.03 -16.49
C ILE A 118 11.57 -6.91 -16.47
N HIS A 119 12.18 -7.23 -17.61
CA HIS A 119 13.65 -7.31 -17.74
C HIS A 119 14.30 -5.98 -18.16
N ASP A 120 13.50 -5.03 -18.66
CA ASP A 120 14.04 -3.75 -19.14
C ASP A 120 14.27 -2.79 -17.97
N THR A 121 15.55 -2.50 -17.73
CA THR A 121 15.96 -1.31 -16.98
C THR A 121 16.32 -0.25 -18.00
N PRO A 122 15.68 0.93 -18.04
CA PRO A 122 16.33 2.06 -18.69
C PRO A 122 17.64 2.30 -17.95
N SER A 123 18.74 2.43 -18.70
CA SER A 123 20.03 2.88 -18.20
C SER A 123 19.87 4.24 -17.53
N ILE A 124 19.59 4.26 -16.23
CA ILE A 124 19.59 5.49 -15.44
C ILE A 124 20.44 5.22 -14.20
N CYS A 125 21.57 5.90 -14.21
CA CYS A 125 22.64 6.01 -13.23
C CYS A 125 22.20 5.88 -11.75
#